data_AF-A0A220S117-F1
#
_entry.id   AF-A0A220S117-F1
#
_cell.length_a   1.000
_cell.length_b   1.000
_cell.length_c   1.000
_cell.angle_alpha   90.00
_cell.angle_beta   90.00
_cell.angle_gamma   90.00
#
_symmetry.space_group_name_H-M   'P 1'
#
loop_
_entity.id
_entity.type
_entity.pdbx_description
1 polymer ?
#
loop_
_entity_poly.entity_id
_entity_poly.type
_entity_poly.pdbx_seq_one_letter_code
_entity_poly.pdbx_strand_id
1 'polypeptide(L)'
;MKLLLVEDNEADQQLCQSAVADFNEDNSTFRVDLEVCGNVTEAEKRLNESDFDGVIIDMKLTSSEPDEGNQVIQQIKESLNRIPVVIMTGTPDVAEQNEFPLIDICKKGDIQYREIIDQFQSIYRTGLTRILGGKGLIEQKLTTIFIKNLLPALTNSPSGKRSWIKYAESDDTRTEKALLRYTLNHLLQHLDNDINLCYPEEMYISPPINNRINTGSILKQKSHERYFIVMNPACDLAERDTGRCNTDRALLVEIQSLKEIYPDFTWDTLSNKNKKELEKTYKNNKSLYYHWLPKTEFYSGGVINFRRVSTHTEEEINTSFDTPAIQISAPFLKDIISRFSSYYARQGQPDIDIETIGI
;
A
#
# COMPACT_ATOMS: atom_id res chain seq x y z
N MET A 1 21.49 0.62 11.37
CA MET A 1 20.17 1.21 11.70
C MET A 1 20.41 2.25 12.75
N LYS A 2 19.92 3.48 12.56
CA LYS A 2 20.12 4.57 13.51
C LYS A 2 18.84 4.78 14.33
N LEU A 3 18.91 4.65 15.64
CA LEU A 3 17.79 4.85 16.56
C LEU A 3 18.02 6.10 17.42
N LEU A 4 16.92 6.76 17.77
CA LEU A 4 16.89 7.81 18.77
C LEU A 4 16.10 7.32 19.99
N LEU A 5 16.67 7.45 21.18
CA LEU A 5 15.96 7.31 22.45
C LEU A 5 15.73 8.70 23.06
N VAL A 6 14.48 9.01 23.38
CA VAL A 6 14.08 10.20 24.11
C VAL A 6 13.61 9.78 25.49
N GLU A 7 14.45 9.98 26.50
CA GLU A 7 14.29 9.44 27.85
C GLU A 7 15.07 10.32 28.84
N ASP A 8 14.47 10.80 29.91
CA ASP A 8 15.13 11.68 30.89
C ASP A 8 15.84 10.89 32.00
N ASN A 9 15.42 9.65 32.24
CA ASN A 9 15.96 8.80 33.29
C ASN A 9 17.28 8.12 32.87
N GLU A 10 18.40 8.49 33.51
CA GLU A 10 19.72 7.91 33.21
C GLU A 10 19.79 6.38 33.34
N ALA A 11 19.02 5.77 34.25
CA ALA A 11 19.01 4.31 34.40
C ALA A 11 18.33 3.63 33.21
N ASP A 12 17.21 4.17 32.75
CA ASP A 12 16.51 3.68 31.55
C ASP A 12 17.36 3.89 30.28
N GLN A 13 18.05 5.03 30.18
CA GLN A 13 19.03 5.25 29.11
C GLN A 13 20.14 4.19 29.11
N GLN A 14 20.71 3.86 30.27
CA GLN A 14 21.74 2.83 30.41
C GLN A 14 21.23 1.43 30.07
N LEU A 15 19.98 1.11 30.44
CA LEU A 15 19.34 -0.16 30.08
C LEU A 15 19.20 -0.29 28.56
N CYS A 16 18.75 0.76 27.88
CA CYS A 16 18.63 0.76 26.43
C CYS A 16 20.00 0.65 25.74
N GLN A 17 21.00 1.41 26.21
CA GLN A 17 22.38 1.34 25.69
C GLN A 17 22.99 -0.05 25.86
N SER A 18 22.77 -0.69 27.01
CA SER A 18 23.24 -2.05 27.27
C SER A 18 22.57 -3.05 26.32
N ALA A 19 21.25 -2.93 26.13
CA ALA A 19 20.52 -3.78 25.18
C ALA A 19 21.01 -3.62 23.73
N VAL A 20 21.38 -2.40 23.32
CA VAL A 20 21.99 -2.15 22.00
C VAL A 20 23.39 -2.74 21.90
N ALA A 21 24.20 -2.65 22.96
CA ALA A 21 25.53 -3.26 23.01
C ALA A 21 25.45 -4.78 22.87
N ASP A 22 24.61 -5.44 23.69
CA ASP A 22 24.37 -6.88 23.64
C ASP A 22 23.86 -7.30 22.25
N PHE A 23 22.92 -6.55 21.68
CA PHE A 23 22.43 -6.80 20.33
C PHE A 23 23.52 -6.73 19.27
N ASN A 24 24.41 -5.74 19.35
CA ASN A 24 25.51 -5.57 18.40
C ASN A 24 26.60 -6.63 18.59
N GLU A 25 26.81 -7.15 19.80
CA GLU A 25 27.71 -8.27 20.07
C GLU A 25 27.16 -9.57 19.48
N ASP A 26 25.85 -9.81 19.60
CA ASP A 26 25.17 -10.97 19.03
C ASP A 26 25.10 -10.93 17.49
N ASN A 27 25.20 -9.74 16.87
CA ASN A 27 24.95 -9.53 15.44
C ASN A 27 26.16 -8.93 14.71
N SER A 28 26.91 -9.77 13.98
CA SER A 28 28.10 -9.33 13.24
C SER A 28 27.82 -8.56 11.95
N THR A 29 26.69 -8.81 11.30
CA THR A 29 26.36 -8.24 9.97
C THR A 29 25.41 -7.04 10.04
N PHE A 30 24.82 -6.77 11.19
CA PHE A 30 23.82 -5.74 11.36
C PHE A 30 24.07 -5.00 12.67
N ARG A 31 24.22 -3.68 12.59
CA ARG A 31 24.50 -2.83 13.75
C ARG A 31 23.43 -1.76 13.96
N VAL A 32 23.20 -1.49 15.23
CA VAL A 32 22.36 -0.40 15.73
C VAL A 32 23.27 0.69 16.29
N ASP A 33 23.06 1.90 15.82
CA ASP A 33 23.66 3.12 16.36
C ASP A 33 22.57 3.86 17.14
N LEU A 34 22.81 4.08 18.43
CA LEU A 34 21.83 4.68 19.34
C LEU A 34 22.28 6.08 19.74
N GLU A 35 21.45 7.07 19.45
CA GLU A 35 21.56 8.40 20.05
C GLU A 35 20.54 8.55 21.17
N VAL A 36 20.90 9.29 22.22
CA VAL A 36 20.05 9.53 23.37
C VAL A 36 19.90 11.03 23.59
N CYS A 37 18.68 11.48 23.90
CA CYS A 37 18.40 12.83 24.38
C CYS A 37 17.44 12.79 25.58
N GLY A 38 17.57 13.80 26.45
CA GLY A 38 16.85 13.81 27.73
C GLY A 38 15.59 14.67 27.76
N ASN A 39 15.29 15.41 26.70
CA ASN A 39 14.18 16.36 26.67
C ASN A 39 13.70 16.65 25.24
N VAL A 40 12.53 17.30 25.15
CA VAL A 40 11.87 17.67 23.89
C VAL A 40 12.74 18.55 23.00
N THR A 41 13.41 19.57 23.55
CA THR A 41 14.24 20.50 22.77
C THR A 41 15.45 19.81 22.13
N GLU A 42 16.09 18.90 22.86
CA GLU A 42 17.17 18.09 22.30
C GLU A 42 16.66 17.12 21.23
N ALA A 43 15.51 16.48 21.46
CA ALA A 43 14.89 15.59 20.47
C ALA A 43 14.61 16.33 19.16
N GLU A 44 13.99 17.51 19.24
CA GLU A 44 13.71 18.37 18.08
C GLU A 44 14.97 18.68 17.28
N LYS A 45 16.04 19.10 17.98
CA LYS A 45 17.32 19.41 17.35
C LYS A 45 17.88 18.19 16.61
N ARG A 46 17.89 17.01 17.25
CA ARG A 46 18.43 15.78 16.66
C ARG A 46 17.64 15.35 15.43
N LEU A 47 16.31 15.36 15.52
CA LEU A 47 15.41 14.98 14.43
C LEU A 47 15.54 15.90 13.20
N ASN A 48 15.94 17.16 13.39
CA ASN A 48 16.21 18.11 12.30
C ASN A 48 17.62 17.95 11.70
N GLU A 49 18.60 17.56 12.49
CA GLU A 49 20.00 17.46 12.06
C GLU A 49 20.36 16.10 11.44
N SER A 50 19.62 15.04 11.77
CA SER A 50 19.93 13.66 11.39
C SER A 50 18.70 12.87 10.92
N ASP A 51 18.91 11.95 9.98
CA ASP A 51 17.91 10.95 9.62
C ASP A 51 17.97 9.78 10.61
N PHE A 52 16.83 9.36 11.14
CA PHE A 52 16.70 8.19 11.99
C PHE A 52 15.84 7.11 11.32
N ASP A 53 16.10 5.86 11.66
CA ASP A 53 15.35 4.68 11.23
C ASP A 53 14.26 4.27 12.23
N GLY A 54 14.28 4.84 13.44
CA GLY A 54 13.32 4.58 14.49
C GLY A 54 13.52 5.49 15.69
N VAL A 55 12.44 5.73 16.44
CA VAL A 55 12.47 6.52 17.68
C VAL A 55 11.78 5.75 18.81
N ILE A 56 12.41 5.72 19.98
CA ILE A 56 11.83 5.24 21.24
C ILE A 56 11.60 6.46 22.13
N ILE A 57 10.37 6.64 22.63
CA ILE A 57 9.97 7.85 23.38
C ILE A 57 9.38 7.45 24.73
N ASP A 58 9.89 8.01 25.83
CA ASP A 58 9.11 8.05 27.08
C ASP A 58 8.13 9.22 27.08
N MET A 59 6.97 9.00 27.69
CA MET A 59 5.93 10.01 27.79
C MET A 59 6.29 11.15 28.73
N LYS A 60 7.09 10.88 29.75
CA LYS A 60 7.44 11.85 30.79
C LYS A 60 8.94 12.18 30.71
N LEU A 61 9.27 13.35 30.16
CA LEU A 61 10.67 13.74 29.89
C LEU A 61 11.18 14.82 30.87
N THR A 62 10.30 15.50 31.60
CA THR A 62 10.68 16.39 32.68
C THR A 62 9.68 16.33 33.83
N SER A 63 10.03 16.97 34.95
CA SER A 63 9.13 17.14 36.08
C SER A 63 8.05 18.22 35.87
N SER A 64 8.10 18.96 34.76
CA SER A 64 7.42 20.25 34.62
C SER A 64 6.04 20.13 34.00
N GLU A 65 5.92 19.31 32.94
CA GLU A 65 4.65 19.06 32.25
C GLU A 65 4.39 17.56 32.14
N PRO A 66 3.12 17.12 32.30
CA PRO A 66 2.74 15.77 31.94
C PRO A 66 2.84 15.61 30.41
N ASP A 67 3.28 14.43 29.98
CA ASP A 67 3.09 13.92 28.61
C ASP A 67 3.87 14.64 27.51
N GLU A 68 5.03 15.22 27.85
CA GLU A 68 5.98 15.85 26.91
C GLU A 68 6.40 14.93 25.74
N GLY A 69 6.31 13.60 25.90
CA GLY A 69 6.50 12.66 24.79
C GLY A 69 5.52 12.88 23.63
N ASN A 70 4.28 13.34 23.89
CA ASN A 70 3.34 13.71 22.83
C ASN A 70 3.83 14.91 22.02
N GLN A 71 4.58 15.84 22.62
CA GLN A 71 5.17 16.97 21.90
C GLN A 71 6.22 16.48 20.88
N VAL A 72 7.02 15.47 21.24
CA VAL A 72 7.97 14.85 20.32
C VAL A 72 7.26 14.11 19.19
N ILE A 73 6.16 13.40 19.48
CA ILE A 73 5.34 12.75 18.44
C ILE A 73 4.76 13.80 17.49
N GLN A 74 4.25 14.92 18.02
CA GLN A 74 3.75 16.01 17.20
C GLN A 74 4.84 16.60 16.30
N GLN A 75 6.06 16.80 16.82
CA GLN A 75 7.20 17.24 16.01
C GLN A 75 7.52 16.26 14.88
N ILE A 76 7.52 14.94 15.16
CA ILE A 76 7.73 13.92 14.13
C ILE A 76 6.62 13.98 13.08
N LYS A 77 5.35 14.12 13.50
CA LYS A 77 4.17 14.22 12.61
C LYS A 77 4.21 15.46 11.71
N GLU A 78 4.63 16.59 12.24
CA GLU A 78 4.73 17.86 11.51
C GLU A 78 5.99 17.93 10.62
N SER A 79 7.02 17.16 10.98
CA SER A 79 8.21 16.99 10.15
C SER A 79 7.92 16.13 8.90
N LEU A 80 8.74 16.25 7.87
CA LEU A 80 8.71 15.35 6.71
C LEU A 80 9.35 13.97 7.00
N ASN A 81 9.70 13.69 8.25
CA ASN A 81 10.41 12.49 8.64
C ASN A 81 9.43 11.34 8.91
N ARG A 82 9.31 10.43 7.95
CA ARG A 82 8.47 9.22 8.04
C ARG A 82 9.21 8.12 8.81
N ILE A 83 9.26 8.27 10.13
CA ILE A 83 10.04 7.40 11.02
C ILE A 83 9.09 6.57 11.89
N PRO A 84 9.31 5.24 12.00
CA PRO A 84 8.56 4.41 12.95
C PRO A 84 8.85 4.78 14.41
N VAL A 85 7.83 4.75 15.26
CA VAL A 85 7.94 5.17 16.68
C VAL A 85 7.40 4.10 17.62
N VAL A 86 8.10 3.87 18.74
CA VAL A 86 7.63 3.09 19.89
C VAL A 86 7.57 4.00 21.10
N ILE A 87 6.49 3.93 21.87
CA ILE A 87 6.40 4.58 23.18
C ILE A 87 6.81 3.56 24.24
N MET A 88 7.73 3.91 25.13
CA MET A 88 8.18 3.06 26.24
C MET A 88 8.02 3.83 27.55
N THR A 89 6.93 3.57 28.28
CA THR A 89 6.54 4.44 29.42
C THR A 89 5.95 3.70 30.61
N GLY A 90 6.02 4.31 31.80
CA GLY A 90 5.32 3.80 33.00
C GLY A 90 3.80 4.08 32.99
N THR A 91 3.35 5.05 32.18
CA THR A 91 1.97 5.55 32.14
C THR A 91 1.40 5.50 30.71
N PRO A 92 1.10 4.31 30.16
CA PRO A 92 0.69 4.18 28.76
C PRO A 92 -0.63 4.88 28.41
N ASP A 93 -1.51 5.11 29.39
CA ASP A 93 -2.83 5.73 29.19
C ASP A 93 -2.78 7.19 28.72
N VAL A 94 -1.62 7.86 28.84
CA VAL A 94 -1.44 9.27 28.45
C VAL A 94 -0.93 9.45 27.01
N ALA A 95 -0.54 8.36 26.36
CA ALA A 95 -0.08 8.39 24.98
C ALA A 95 -1.23 8.74 24.03
N GLU A 96 -1.05 9.74 23.17
CA GLU A 96 -2.01 10.02 22.10
C GLU A 96 -2.04 8.87 21.10
N GLN A 97 -3.13 8.11 21.09
CA GLN A 97 -3.32 6.98 20.17
C GLN A 97 -3.98 7.38 18.84
N ASN A 98 -4.51 8.59 18.76
CA ASN A 98 -5.26 9.04 17.60
C ASN A 98 -4.33 9.76 16.62
N GLU A 99 -4.40 9.38 15.33
CA GLU A 99 -3.76 10.04 14.18
C GLU A 99 -2.27 9.78 13.89
N PHE A 100 -1.53 9.04 14.74
CA PHE A 100 -0.15 8.66 14.44
C PHE A 100 0.05 7.14 14.51
N PRO A 101 0.57 6.48 13.45
CA PRO A 101 0.80 5.05 13.46
C PRO A 101 2.05 4.71 14.27
N LEU A 102 1.84 4.28 15.52
CA LEU A 102 2.88 3.73 16.38
C LEU A 102 3.14 2.26 16.03
N ILE A 103 4.38 1.80 16.22
CA ILE A 103 4.68 0.36 16.19
C ILE A 103 4.01 -0.30 17.40
N ASP A 104 4.21 0.26 18.59
CA ASP A 104 3.66 -0.26 19.84
C ASP A 104 3.67 0.80 20.96
N ILE A 105 2.86 0.58 21.99
CA ILE A 105 2.88 1.31 23.27
C ILE A 105 3.24 0.32 24.38
N CYS A 106 4.49 0.42 24.81
CA CYS A 106 5.12 -0.50 25.73
C CYS A 106 5.12 0.05 27.16
N LYS A 107 4.67 -0.77 28.12
CA LYS A 107 4.77 -0.43 29.54
C LYS A 107 6.14 -0.82 30.11
N LYS A 108 6.82 0.14 30.77
CA LYS A 108 8.09 -0.10 31.45
C LYS A 108 7.95 -1.25 32.46
N GLY A 109 8.83 -2.25 32.36
CA GLY A 109 8.83 -3.46 33.19
C GLY A 109 8.13 -4.68 32.58
N ASP A 110 7.23 -4.48 31.61
CA ASP A 110 6.53 -5.59 30.93
C ASP A 110 7.29 -6.09 29.68
N ILE A 111 8.10 -5.22 29.07
CA ILE A 111 8.91 -5.52 27.88
C ILE A 111 10.35 -5.04 28.05
N GLN A 112 11.29 -5.71 27.39
CA GLN A 112 12.70 -5.30 27.37
C GLN A 112 13.05 -4.47 26.14
N TYR A 113 14.02 -3.56 26.26
CA TYR A 113 14.55 -2.80 25.13
C TYR A 113 15.04 -3.68 23.98
N ARG A 114 15.55 -4.88 24.28
CA ARG A 114 15.97 -5.85 23.26
C ARG A 114 14.83 -6.23 22.30
N GLU A 115 13.64 -6.46 22.84
CA GLU A 115 12.47 -6.82 22.04
C GLU A 115 12.04 -5.65 21.13
N ILE A 116 12.09 -4.42 21.64
CA ILE A 116 11.83 -3.20 20.86
C ILE A 116 12.84 -3.07 19.71
N ILE A 117 14.14 -3.30 19.98
CA ILE A 117 15.20 -3.26 18.96
C ILE A 117 14.96 -4.32 17.86
N ASP A 118 14.53 -5.53 18.24
CA ASP A 118 14.22 -6.61 17.29
C ASP A 118 13.00 -6.26 16.40
N GLN A 119 12.00 -5.56 16.95
CA GLN A 119 10.88 -5.02 16.16
C GLN A 119 11.37 -3.99 15.13
N PHE A 120 12.19 -3.02 15.55
CA PHE A 120 12.79 -2.05 14.62
C PHE A 120 13.66 -2.72 13.56
N GLN A 121 14.46 -3.74 13.91
CA GLN A 121 15.25 -4.49 12.94
C GLN A 121 14.36 -5.12 11.86
N SER A 122 13.24 -5.72 12.27
CA SER A 122 12.29 -6.36 11.36
C SER A 122 11.70 -5.35 10.36
N ILE A 123 11.30 -4.18 10.84
CA ILE A 123 10.80 -3.08 9.99
C ILE A 123 11.92 -2.55 9.08
N TYR A 124 13.11 -2.30 9.62
CA TYR A 124 14.24 -1.79 8.86
C TYR A 124 14.65 -2.74 7.72
N ARG A 125 14.57 -4.06 7.93
CA ARG A 125 14.87 -5.06 6.90
C ARG A 125 13.96 -4.95 5.67
N THR A 126 12.70 -4.55 5.84
CA THR A 126 11.77 -4.29 4.72
C THR A 126 12.26 -3.17 3.79
N GLY A 127 13.10 -2.27 4.31
CA GLY A 127 13.57 -1.09 3.58
C GLY A 127 12.63 0.10 3.62
N LEU A 128 11.55 0.05 4.42
CA LEU A 128 10.60 1.14 4.57
C LEU A 128 11.28 2.50 4.78
N THR A 129 12.19 2.62 5.75
CA THR A 129 12.89 3.88 6.05
C THR A 129 13.89 4.27 4.96
N ARG A 130 14.50 3.30 4.27
CA ARG A 130 15.35 3.56 3.09
C ARG A 130 14.56 4.07 1.89
N ILE A 131 13.27 3.77 1.81
CA ILE A 131 12.37 4.20 0.73
C ILE A 131 11.73 5.55 1.07
N LEU A 132 11.13 5.67 2.26
CA LEU A 132 10.24 6.76 2.67
C LEU A 132 10.83 7.75 3.67
N GLY A 133 11.97 7.46 4.29
CA GLY A 133 12.64 8.39 5.21
C GLY A 133 12.94 9.73 4.54
N GLY A 134 13.28 10.77 5.33
CA GLY A 134 13.44 12.15 4.84
C GLY A 134 14.44 12.32 3.68
N LYS A 135 15.40 11.39 3.53
CA LYS A 135 16.33 11.30 2.39
C LYS A 135 16.28 9.95 1.66
N GLY A 136 15.16 9.26 1.75
CA GLY A 136 14.93 7.94 1.17
C GLY A 136 14.94 7.96 -0.36
N LEU A 137 14.81 6.77 -0.95
CA LEU A 137 14.87 6.57 -2.39
C LEU A 137 13.85 7.43 -3.15
N ILE A 138 12.63 7.58 -2.61
CA ILE A 138 11.58 8.41 -3.25
C ILE A 138 12.02 9.87 -3.36
N GLU A 139 12.54 10.46 -2.28
CA GLU A 139 12.98 11.87 -2.26
C GLU A 139 14.17 12.10 -3.22
N GLN A 140 15.09 11.13 -3.30
CA GLN A 140 16.19 11.16 -4.26
C GLN A 140 15.70 11.11 -5.72
N LYS A 141 14.68 10.28 -6.00
CA LYS A 141 14.07 10.20 -7.33
C LYS A 141 13.28 11.46 -7.65
N LEU A 142 12.51 12.01 -6.73
CA LEU A 142 11.78 13.27 -6.92
C LEU A 142 12.75 14.43 -7.21
N THR A 143 13.86 14.53 -6.49
CA THR A 143 14.94 15.49 -6.78
C THR A 143 15.46 15.31 -8.20
N THR A 144 15.72 14.07 -8.62
CA THR A 144 16.19 13.75 -9.97
C THR A 144 15.17 14.16 -11.04
N ILE A 145 13.89 13.82 -10.83
CA ILE A 145 12.78 14.14 -11.74
C ILE A 145 12.61 15.65 -11.86
N PHE A 146 12.71 16.38 -10.75
CA PHE A 146 12.65 17.84 -10.75
C PHE A 146 13.75 18.45 -11.63
N ILE A 147 15.01 18.08 -11.39
CA ILE A 147 16.17 18.64 -12.10
C ILE A 147 16.19 18.23 -13.57
N LYS A 148 15.93 16.95 -13.88
CA LYS A 148 16.13 16.40 -15.23
C LYS A 148 14.90 16.44 -16.13
N ASN A 149 13.69 16.51 -15.55
CA ASN A 149 12.45 16.39 -16.31
C ASN A 149 11.54 17.60 -16.13
N LEU A 150 11.13 17.91 -14.90
CA LEU A 150 10.10 18.95 -14.66
C LEU A 150 10.62 20.34 -15.00
N LEU A 151 11.73 20.77 -14.40
CA LEU A 151 12.24 22.11 -14.63
C LEU A 151 12.62 22.34 -16.10
N PRO A 152 13.31 21.41 -16.79
CA PRO A 152 13.52 21.49 -18.24
C PRO A 152 12.22 21.56 -19.04
N ALA A 153 11.18 20.79 -18.71
CA ALA A 153 9.90 20.84 -19.41
C ALA A 153 9.19 22.20 -19.27
N LEU A 154 9.44 22.94 -18.18
CA LEU A 154 8.90 24.27 -17.95
C LEU A 154 9.71 25.38 -18.62
N THR A 155 11.04 25.23 -18.66
CA THR A 155 11.96 26.32 -19.06
C THR A 155 12.48 26.17 -20.48
N ASN A 156 12.73 24.95 -20.95
CA ASN A 156 13.30 24.66 -22.26
C ASN A 156 12.18 24.51 -23.29
N SER A 157 12.23 25.33 -24.34
CA SER A 157 11.41 25.12 -25.52
C SER A 157 12.21 25.48 -26.77
N PRO A 158 12.46 24.52 -27.68
CA PRO A 158 13.09 24.79 -28.98
C PRO A 158 12.32 25.83 -29.81
N SER A 159 11.00 25.94 -29.59
CA SER A 159 10.12 26.88 -30.28
C SER A 159 9.82 28.16 -29.50
N GLY A 160 10.46 28.38 -28.34
CA GLY A 160 10.13 29.47 -27.40
C GLY A 160 8.76 29.35 -26.69
N LYS A 161 7.92 28.38 -27.05
CA LYS A 161 6.61 28.14 -26.42
C LYS A 161 6.73 27.25 -25.16
N ARG A 162 6.56 27.86 -23.99
CA ARG A 162 6.47 27.16 -22.70
C ARG A 162 5.03 26.73 -22.41
N SER A 163 4.62 25.58 -22.97
CA SER A 163 3.22 25.13 -22.94
C SER A 163 2.63 25.06 -21.52
N TRP A 164 3.40 24.58 -20.55
CA TRP A 164 2.96 24.52 -19.14
C TRP A 164 2.67 25.89 -18.54
N ILE A 165 3.48 26.91 -18.86
CA ILE A 165 3.23 28.28 -18.40
C ILE A 165 1.94 28.81 -19.03
N LYS A 166 1.73 28.55 -20.33
CA LYS A 166 0.49 28.94 -21.01
C LYS A 166 -0.75 28.23 -20.45
N TYR A 167 -0.62 26.96 -20.07
CA TYR A 167 -1.71 26.25 -19.41
C TYR A 167 -2.03 26.89 -18.05
N ALA A 168 -1.00 27.26 -17.28
CA ALA A 168 -1.18 27.94 -16.00
C ALA A 168 -1.81 29.34 -16.14
N GLU A 169 -1.48 30.09 -17.21
CA GLU A 169 -2.15 31.37 -17.55
C GLU A 169 -3.66 31.19 -17.79
N SER A 170 -4.09 29.98 -18.18
CA SER A 170 -5.49 29.65 -18.46
C SER A 170 -6.22 29.09 -17.24
N ASP A 171 -5.57 28.17 -16.52
CA ASP A 171 -6.11 27.42 -15.39
C ASP A 171 -4.93 26.84 -14.58
N ASP A 172 -4.49 27.58 -13.58
CA ASP A 172 -3.36 27.26 -12.71
C ASP A 172 -3.61 25.98 -11.88
N THR A 173 -4.80 25.86 -11.30
CA THR A 173 -5.21 24.74 -10.45
C THR A 173 -5.23 23.44 -11.23
N ARG A 174 -5.76 23.43 -12.46
CA ARG A 174 -5.73 22.25 -13.33
C ARG A 174 -4.32 21.92 -13.77
N THR A 175 -3.50 22.94 -14.02
CA THR A 175 -2.11 22.78 -14.44
C THR A 175 -1.28 22.15 -13.33
N GLU A 176 -1.45 22.58 -12.09
CA GLU A 176 -0.80 21.98 -10.91
C GLU A 176 -1.17 20.50 -10.78
N LYS A 177 -2.46 20.16 -10.84
CA LYS A 177 -2.92 18.76 -10.83
C LYS A 177 -2.32 17.95 -11.98
N ALA A 178 -2.16 18.54 -13.16
CA ALA A 178 -1.54 17.89 -14.32
C ALA A 178 -0.03 17.68 -14.15
N LEU A 179 0.68 18.65 -13.58
CA LEU A 179 2.10 18.52 -13.24
C LEU A 179 2.31 17.44 -12.18
N LEU A 180 1.44 17.34 -11.16
CA LEU A 180 1.51 16.26 -10.17
C LEU A 180 1.42 14.88 -10.85
N ARG A 181 0.43 14.68 -11.74
CA ARG A 181 0.32 13.42 -12.51
C ARG A 181 1.54 13.18 -13.39
N TYR A 182 2.08 14.24 -14.00
CA TYR A 182 3.28 14.16 -14.83
C TYR A 182 4.50 13.71 -14.01
N THR A 183 4.69 14.24 -12.80
CA THR A 183 5.73 13.82 -11.85
C THR A 183 5.56 12.36 -11.45
N LEU A 184 4.34 11.94 -11.10
CA LEU A 184 4.04 10.55 -10.73
C LEU A 184 4.36 9.57 -11.87
N ASN A 185 4.08 9.94 -13.12
CA ASN A 185 4.42 9.09 -14.27
C ASN A 185 5.93 8.90 -14.44
N HIS A 186 6.75 9.94 -14.21
CA HIS A 186 8.20 9.80 -14.20
C HIS A 186 8.68 8.90 -13.05
N LEU A 187 8.06 9.03 -11.88
CA LEU A 187 8.37 8.18 -10.74
C LEU A 187 8.04 6.71 -11.04
N LEU A 188 6.86 6.42 -11.60
CA LEU A 188 6.48 5.08 -12.05
C LEU A 188 7.47 4.54 -13.10
N GLN A 189 7.87 5.35 -14.07
CA GLN A 189 8.87 4.93 -15.06
C GLN A 189 10.23 4.56 -14.44
N HIS A 190 10.61 5.19 -13.33
CA HIS A 190 11.80 4.80 -12.58
C HIS A 190 11.65 3.45 -11.86
N LEU A 191 10.42 3.07 -11.48
CA LEU A 191 10.10 1.84 -10.77
C LEU A 191 9.86 0.66 -11.72
N ASP A 192 9.25 0.88 -12.89
CA ASP A 192 8.89 -0.15 -13.88
C ASP A 192 10.10 -0.83 -14.57
N ASN A 193 11.34 -0.40 -14.29
CA ASN A 193 12.53 -1.02 -14.87
C ASN A 193 12.96 -2.32 -14.16
N ASP A 194 12.26 -2.73 -13.11
CA ASP A 194 12.52 -3.99 -12.41
C ASP A 194 11.73 -5.15 -13.04
N ILE A 195 12.43 -6.24 -13.39
CA ILE A 195 11.88 -7.43 -14.09
C ILE A 195 11.55 -8.55 -13.07
N ASN A 196 11.68 -8.28 -11.78
CA ASN A 196 11.41 -9.27 -10.73
C ASN A 196 9.93 -9.71 -10.68
N LEU A 197 9.70 -10.90 -10.12
CA LEU A 197 8.35 -11.37 -9.82
C LEU A 197 7.74 -10.52 -8.71
N CYS A 198 6.50 -10.05 -8.92
CA CYS A 198 5.77 -9.30 -7.91
C CYS A 198 5.32 -10.18 -6.73
N TYR A 199 5.27 -9.60 -5.53
CA TYR A 199 4.59 -10.17 -4.38
C TYR A 199 3.07 -10.02 -4.52
N PRO A 200 2.26 -10.94 -3.93
CA PRO A 200 0.80 -10.86 -3.93
C PRO A 200 0.21 -9.51 -3.53
N GLU A 201 0.81 -8.86 -2.53
CA GLU A 201 0.37 -7.59 -1.97
C GLU A 201 0.37 -6.46 -3.01
N GLU A 202 1.27 -6.50 -4.00
CA GLU A 202 1.38 -5.48 -5.05
C GLU A 202 0.14 -5.43 -5.97
N MET A 203 -0.66 -6.50 -6.01
CA MET A 203 -1.89 -6.55 -6.80
C MET A 203 -3.01 -5.68 -6.19
N TYR A 204 -2.90 -5.32 -4.91
CA TYR A 204 -3.97 -4.68 -4.15
C TYR A 204 -3.56 -3.34 -3.56
N ILE A 205 -4.54 -2.46 -3.41
CA ILE A 205 -4.48 -1.24 -2.62
C ILE A 205 -5.44 -1.45 -1.45
N SER A 206 -4.92 -1.39 -0.22
CA SER A 206 -5.69 -1.61 1.01
C SER A 206 -5.13 -0.80 2.19
N PRO A 207 -5.96 -0.02 2.91
CA PRO A 207 -7.30 0.40 2.50
C PRO A 207 -7.23 1.38 1.31
N PRO A 208 -8.27 1.51 0.48
CA PRO A 208 -8.34 2.58 -0.49
C PRO A 208 -8.43 3.95 0.19
N ILE A 209 -7.92 4.99 -0.47
CA ILE A 209 -7.86 6.37 0.05
C ILE A 209 -9.27 6.93 0.34
N ASN A 210 -10.28 6.45 -0.38
CA ASN A 210 -11.67 6.83 -0.16
C ASN A 210 -12.59 5.64 -0.46
N ASN A 211 -13.85 5.78 -0.04
CA ASN A 211 -14.87 4.75 -0.17
C ASN A 211 -15.55 4.75 -1.56
N ARG A 212 -15.00 5.49 -2.54
CA ARG A 212 -15.60 5.58 -3.86
C ARG A 212 -15.42 4.26 -4.61
N ILE A 213 -16.49 3.81 -5.23
CA ILE A 213 -16.48 2.64 -6.11
C ILE A 213 -15.82 3.03 -7.43
N ASN A 214 -14.72 2.36 -7.74
CA ASN A 214 -13.98 2.51 -8.99
C ASN A 214 -13.91 1.17 -9.72
N THR A 215 -13.53 1.20 -10.99
CA THR A 215 -13.18 -0.03 -11.72
C THR A 215 -12.07 -0.76 -10.97
N GLY A 216 -12.24 -2.05 -10.74
CA GLY A 216 -11.31 -2.86 -9.97
C GLY A 216 -11.51 -2.80 -8.45
N SER A 217 -12.48 -2.04 -7.93
CA SER A 217 -12.88 -2.14 -6.53
C SER A 217 -13.44 -3.53 -6.25
N ILE A 218 -13.03 -4.12 -5.12
CA ILE A 218 -13.57 -5.38 -4.61
C ILE A 218 -14.60 -5.07 -3.53
N LEU A 219 -15.82 -5.56 -3.74
CA LEU A 219 -16.96 -5.40 -2.83
C LEU A 219 -17.24 -6.74 -2.14
N LYS A 220 -17.47 -6.69 -0.83
CA LYS A 220 -17.99 -7.84 -0.07
C LYS A 220 -19.51 -7.70 0.02
N GLN A 221 -20.23 -8.77 -0.29
CA GLN A 221 -21.67 -8.82 -0.07
C GLN A 221 -21.96 -9.00 1.43
N LYS A 222 -22.97 -8.31 1.96
CA LYS A 222 -23.31 -8.37 3.40
C LYS A 222 -23.99 -9.67 3.81
N SER A 223 -24.85 -10.20 2.94
CA SER A 223 -25.70 -11.37 3.25
C SER A 223 -24.94 -12.69 3.20
N HIS A 224 -23.88 -12.76 2.39
CA HIS A 224 -23.03 -13.92 2.19
C HIS A 224 -21.60 -13.43 2.05
N GLU A 225 -20.60 -14.09 2.62
CA GLU A 225 -19.19 -13.69 2.52
C GLU A 225 -18.58 -13.90 1.10
N ARG A 226 -19.27 -13.39 0.08
CA ARG A 226 -18.87 -13.45 -1.32
C ARG A 226 -18.31 -12.11 -1.75
N TYR A 227 -17.28 -12.18 -2.58
CA TYR A 227 -16.61 -11.02 -3.12
C TYR A 227 -16.95 -10.83 -4.59
N PHE A 228 -16.97 -9.57 -4.99
CA PHE A 228 -17.27 -9.16 -6.36
C PHE A 228 -16.28 -8.09 -6.79
N ILE A 229 -15.87 -8.10 -8.05
CA ILE A 229 -15.07 -7.03 -8.65
C ILE A 229 -15.93 -6.14 -9.55
N VAL A 230 -15.76 -4.83 -9.43
CA VAL A 230 -16.43 -3.83 -10.26
C VAL A 230 -15.72 -3.72 -11.60
N MET A 231 -16.46 -3.93 -12.70
CA MET A 231 -15.91 -4.01 -14.06
C MET A 231 -16.45 -2.94 -15.01
N ASN A 232 -17.23 -1.97 -14.52
CA ASN A 232 -17.60 -0.81 -15.35
C ASN A 232 -16.34 -0.13 -15.89
N PRO A 233 -16.36 0.37 -17.15
CA PRO A 233 -15.37 1.33 -17.62
C PRO A 233 -15.22 2.51 -16.64
N ALA A 234 -13.99 2.98 -16.43
CA ALA A 234 -13.72 4.08 -15.50
C ALA A 234 -14.47 5.37 -15.87
N CYS A 235 -14.72 5.61 -17.16
CA CYS A 235 -15.53 6.73 -17.63
C CYS A 235 -16.99 6.66 -17.20
N ASP A 236 -17.52 5.46 -16.94
CA ASP A 236 -18.92 5.28 -16.56
C ASP A 236 -19.15 5.67 -15.10
N LEU A 237 -18.14 5.43 -14.26
CA LEU A 237 -18.14 5.73 -12.82
C LEU A 237 -17.64 7.15 -12.51
N ALA A 238 -17.32 7.96 -13.52
CA ALA A 238 -16.92 9.35 -13.35
C ALA A 238 -18.14 10.23 -13.01
N GLU A 239 -18.11 10.88 -11.84
CA GLU A 239 -19.09 11.90 -11.46
C GLU A 239 -19.00 13.12 -12.38
N ARG A 240 -20.15 13.60 -12.86
CA ARG A 240 -20.28 14.86 -13.61
C ARG A 240 -20.37 16.04 -12.65
N ASP A 241 -20.33 17.27 -13.18
CA ASP A 241 -20.60 18.52 -12.44
C ASP A 241 -21.96 18.50 -11.71
N THR A 242 -22.88 17.62 -12.13
CA THR A 242 -24.19 17.39 -11.50
C THR A 242 -24.17 16.39 -10.33
N GLY A 243 -23.01 15.85 -9.97
CA GLY A 243 -22.82 14.85 -8.91
C GLY A 243 -23.29 13.43 -9.25
N ARG A 244 -23.68 13.16 -10.51
CA ARG A 244 -24.14 11.83 -10.96
C ARG A 244 -23.15 11.19 -11.93
N CYS A 245 -23.02 9.87 -11.84
CA CYS A 245 -22.25 9.04 -12.78
C CYS A 245 -22.92 8.93 -14.15
N ASN A 246 -22.16 8.52 -15.17
CA ASN A 246 -22.66 8.25 -16.52
C ASN A 246 -23.55 7.00 -16.60
N THR A 247 -23.38 6.08 -15.66
CA THR A 247 -24.19 4.88 -15.51
C THR A 247 -25.03 4.94 -14.24
N ASP A 248 -26.22 4.37 -14.31
CA ASP A 248 -27.11 4.11 -13.18
C ASP A 248 -26.89 2.72 -12.57
N ARG A 249 -25.98 1.90 -13.13
CA ARG A 249 -25.73 0.53 -12.69
C ARG A 249 -24.25 0.15 -12.60
N ALA A 250 -23.88 -0.50 -11.50
CA ALA A 250 -22.59 -1.14 -11.32
C ALA A 250 -22.60 -2.55 -11.93
N LEU A 251 -21.61 -2.84 -12.77
CA LEU A 251 -21.30 -4.14 -13.35
C LEU A 251 -20.37 -4.90 -12.40
N LEU A 252 -20.88 -5.94 -11.77
CA LEU A 252 -20.14 -6.77 -10.82
C LEU A 252 -19.88 -8.16 -11.38
N VAL A 253 -18.68 -8.69 -11.10
CA VAL A 253 -18.30 -10.06 -11.46
C VAL A 253 -17.93 -10.84 -10.21
N GLU A 254 -18.54 -12.00 -10.01
CA GLU A 254 -18.32 -12.83 -8.82
C GLU A 254 -16.88 -13.37 -8.75
N ILE A 255 -16.31 -13.31 -7.56
CA ILE A 255 -15.02 -13.91 -7.20
C ILE A 255 -15.30 -15.18 -6.41
N GLN A 256 -14.96 -16.32 -6.98
CA GLN A 256 -15.19 -17.62 -6.39
C GLN A 256 -13.94 -18.11 -5.65
N SER A 257 -14.13 -18.82 -4.54
CA SER A 257 -13.04 -19.52 -3.88
C SER A 257 -12.52 -20.68 -4.75
N LEU A 258 -11.26 -21.07 -4.56
CA LEU A 258 -10.71 -22.24 -5.28
C LEU A 258 -11.48 -23.53 -4.96
N LYS A 259 -12.04 -23.65 -3.74
CA LYS A 259 -12.86 -24.80 -3.34
C LYS A 259 -14.15 -24.91 -4.16
N GLU A 260 -14.75 -23.79 -4.54
CA GLU A 260 -15.92 -23.79 -5.43
C GLU A 260 -15.56 -24.12 -6.87
N ILE A 261 -14.37 -23.74 -7.33
CA ILE A 261 -13.89 -24.09 -8.68
C ILE A 261 -13.48 -25.57 -8.76
N TYR A 262 -12.96 -26.12 -7.68
CA TYR A 262 -12.47 -27.49 -7.57
C TYR A 262 -13.08 -28.22 -6.36
N PRO A 263 -14.39 -28.55 -6.41
CA PRO A 263 -15.08 -29.21 -5.30
C PRO A 263 -14.56 -30.63 -5.04
N ASP A 264 -14.05 -31.30 -6.07
CA ASP A 264 -13.57 -32.68 -6.00
C ASP A 264 -12.12 -32.79 -5.47
N PHE A 265 -11.47 -31.67 -5.15
CA PHE A 265 -10.11 -31.69 -4.64
C PHE A 265 -10.08 -32.02 -3.15
N THR A 266 -9.29 -33.03 -2.81
CA THR A 266 -8.86 -33.30 -1.43
C THR A 266 -7.75 -32.29 -1.05
N TRP A 267 -8.13 -31.17 -0.43
CA TRP A 267 -7.24 -30.02 -0.18
C TRP A 267 -6.11 -30.30 0.83
N ASP A 268 -6.31 -31.25 1.73
CA ASP A 268 -5.30 -31.75 2.67
C ASP A 268 -4.22 -32.60 1.97
N THR A 269 -4.57 -33.27 0.86
CA THR A 269 -3.69 -34.21 0.15
C THR A 269 -3.82 -34.05 -1.37
N LEU A 270 -3.24 -32.98 -1.92
CA LEU A 270 -3.33 -32.69 -3.35
C LEU A 270 -2.47 -33.65 -4.21
N SER A 271 -3.11 -34.35 -5.14
CA SER A 271 -2.42 -35.15 -6.16
C SER A 271 -1.59 -34.29 -7.11
N ASN A 272 -0.60 -34.88 -7.80
CA ASN A 272 0.20 -34.18 -8.82
C ASN A 272 -0.67 -33.62 -9.96
N LYS A 273 -1.78 -34.30 -10.30
CA LYS A 273 -2.73 -33.80 -11.29
C LYS A 273 -3.43 -32.53 -10.79
N ASN A 274 -3.88 -32.52 -9.55
CA ASN A 274 -4.57 -31.37 -8.94
C ASN A 274 -3.64 -30.16 -8.86
N LYS A 275 -2.36 -30.37 -8.47
CA LYS A 275 -1.34 -29.31 -8.44
C LYS A 275 -1.15 -28.65 -9.81
N LYS A 276 -1.06 -29.45 -10.89
CA LYS A 276 -0.94 -28.93 -12.26
C LYS A 276 -2.14 -28.09 -12.70
N GLU A 277 -3.36 -28.45 -12.28
CA GLU A 277 -4.55 -27.65 -12.58
C GLU A 277 -4.59 -26.34 -11.77
N LEU A 278 -4.10 -26.33 -10.52
CA LEU A 278 -3.91 -25.10 -9.75
C LEU A 278 -2.86 -24.18 -10.38
N GLU A 279 -1.72 -24.72 -10.80
CA GLU A 279 -0.69 -23.94 -11.49
C GLU A 279 -1.22 -23.24 -12.75
N LYS A 280 -2.05 -23.92 -13.55
CA LYS A 280 -2.73 -23.29 -14.69
C LYS A 280 -3.65 -22.16 -14.25
N THR A 281 -4.31 -22.30 -13.10
CA THR A 281 -5.21 -21.28 -12.54
C THR A 281 -4.42 -20.06 -12.08
N TYR A 282 -3.34 -20.26 -11.31
CA TYR A 282 -2.49 -19.18 -10.80
C TYR A 282 -1.76 -18.43 -11.92
N LYS A 283 -1.41 -19.13 -13.00
CA LYS A 283 -0.86 -18.53 -14.22
C LYS A 283 -1.92 -17.94 -15.15
N ASN A 284 -3.19 -17.91 -14.74
CA ASN A 284 -4.28 -17.36 -15.55
C ASN A 284 -4.48 -18.05 -16.92
N ASN A 285 -4.04 -19.30 -17.04
CA ASN A 285 -4.03 -20.11 -18.27
C ASN A 285 -5.02 -21.29 -18.23
N LYS A 286 -5.83 -21.41 -17.17
CA LYS A 286 -6.80 -22.50 -17.00
C LYS A 286 -7.97 -22.40 -17.98
N SER A 287 -8.55 -21.21 -18.12
CA SER A 287 -9.65 -20.91 -19.04
C SER A 287 -9.63 -19.42 -19.38
N LEU A 288 -10.34 -19.06 -20.45
CA LEU A 288 -10.44 -17.66 -20.89
C LEU A 288 -11.33 -16.80 -19.97
N TYR A 289 -12.14 -17.43 -19.11
CA TYR A 289 -13.10 -16.76 -18.24
C TYR A 289 -12.71 -16.75 -16.76
N TYR A 290 -11.59 -17.37 -16.38
CA TYR A 290 -11.09 -17.35 -15.01
C TYR A 290 -9.88 -16.44 -14.86
N HIS A 291 -9.93 -15.53 -13.90
CA HIS A 291 -8.78 -14.72 -13.50
C HIS A 291 -8.52 -14.88 -12.00
N TRP A 292 -7.37 -15.43 -11.64
CA TRP A 292 -6.97 -15.67 -10.26
C TRP A 292 -6.48 -14.40 -9.57
N LEU A 293 -6.89 -14.25 -8.31
CA LEU A 293 -6.53 -13.21 -7.37
C LEU A 293 -5.82 -13.87 -6.17
N PRO A 294 -4.55 -13.54 -5.89
CA PRO A 294 -3.79 -14.17 -4.81
C PRO A 294 -4.35 -13.81 -3.43
N LYS A 295 -4.17 -14.73 -2.46
CA LYS A 295 -4.45 -14.49 -1.05
C LYS A 295 -3.34 -13.61 -0.44
N THR A 296 -3.71 -12.70 0.46
CA THR A 296 -2.81 -11.92 1.34
C THR A 296 -3.30 -12.03 2.79
N GLU A 297 -2.60 -11.40 3.73
CA GLU A 297 -3.04 -11.32 5.13
C GLU A 297 -4.39 -10.59 5.30
N PHE A 298 -4.67 -9.57 4.47
CA PHE A 298 -5.90 -8.77 4.55
C PHE A 298 -6.99 -9.21 3.57
N TYR A 299 -6.72 -10.17 2.68
CA TYR A 299 -7.66 -10.60 1.65
C TYR A 299 -7.56 -12.09 1.35
N SER A 300 -8.69 -12.80 1.34
CA SER A 300 -8.73 -14.25 1.11
C SER A 300 -8.33 -14.68 -0.30
N GLY A 301 -8.28 -13.77 -1.26
CA GLY A 301 -8.07 -14.10 -2.68
C GLY A 301 -9.27 -14.85 -3.29
N GLY A 302 -9.09 -15.34 -4.52
CA GLY A 302 -10.12 -16.11 -5.23
C GLY A 302 -9.89 -16.18 -6.74
N VAL A 303 -10.94 -16.48 -7.49
CA VAL A 303 -10.92 -16.54 -8.95
C VAL A 303 -12.13 -15.78 -9.47
N ILE A 304 -11.89 -14.66 -10.15
CA ILE A 304 -12.92 -13.93 -10.89
C ILE A 304 -13.45 -14.88 -11.98
N ASN A 305 -14.76 -15.08 -12.00
CA ASN A 305 -15.43 -15.85 -13.04
C ASN A 305 -16.20 -14.90 -13.96
N PHE A 306 -15.62 -14.58 -15.12
CA PHE A 306 -16.22 -13.67 -16.10
C PHE A 306 -17.57 -14.15 -16.66
N ARG A 307 -18.03 -15.36 -16.34
CA ARG A 307 -19.39 -15.81 -16.68
C ARG A 307 -20.45 -15.36 -15.67
N ARG A 308 -20.03 -15.01 -14.45
CA ARG A 308 -20.92 -14.67 -13.33
C ARG A 308 -21.02 -13.17 -13.16
N VAL A 309 -21.57 -12.55 -14.19
CA VAL A 309 -21.78 -11.10 -14.25
C VAL A 309 -23.17 -10.77 -13.74
N SER A 310 -23.27 -9.68 -12.98
CA SER A 310 -24.52 -9.11 -12.49
C SER A 310 -24.46 -7.59 -12.55
N THR A 311 -25.62 -6.94 -12.57
CA THR A 311 -25.71 -5.48 -12.57
C THR A 311 -26.60 -5.00 -11.43
N HIS A 312 -26.15 -3.99 -10.71
CA HIS A 312 -26.81 -3.50 -9.49
C HIS A 312 -26.99 -1.99 -9.56
N THR A 313 -28.11 -1.46 -9.08
CA THR A 313 -28.31 -0.02 -8.91
C THR A 313 -27.49 0.51 -7.73
N GLU A 314 -27.33 1.83 -7.63
CA GLU A 314 -26.65 2.46 -6.49
C GLU A 314 -27.31 2.08 -5.14
N GLU A 315 -28.64 2.04 -5.08
CA GLU A 315 -29.39 1.64 -3.89
C GLU A 315 -29.11 0.18 -3.50
N GLU A 316 -29.10 -0.73 -4.49
CA GLU A 316 -28.79 -2.15 -4.29
C GLU A 316 -27.36 -2.34 -3.76
N ILE A 317 -26.40 -1.57 -4.30
CA ILE A 317 -25.01 -1.56 -3.84
C ILE A 317 -24.92 -1.12 -2.39
N ASN A 318 -25.45 0.06 -2.07
CA ASN A 318 -25.39 0.64 -0.72
C ASN A 318 -26.06 -0.26 0.32
N THR A 319 -27.14 -0.95 -0.07
CA THR A 319 -27.90 -1.84 0.82
C THR A 319 -27.18 -3.18 0.98
N SER A 320 -26.73 -3.80 -0.10
CA SER A 320 -26.33 -5.22 -0.11
C SER A 320 -24.83 -5.46 0.01
N PHE A 321 -24.00 -4.43 -0.14
CA PHE A 321 -22.54 -4.54 -0.16
C PHE A 321 -21.89 -3.58 0.84
N ASP A 322 -20.75 -4.00 1.35
CA ASP A 322 -19.88 -3.15 2.16
C ASP A 322 -19.16 -2.12 1.28
N THR A 323 -18.72 -1.02 1.90
CA THR A 323 -17.85 -0.05 1.23
C THR A 323 -16.56 -0.74 0.75
N PRO A 324 -15.99 -0.34 -0.40
CA PRO A 324 -14.76 -0.93 -0.91
C PRO A 324 -13.65 -0.89 0.14
N ALA A 325 -13.14 -2.06 0.54
CA ALA A 325 -11.98 -2.17 1.42
C ALA A 325 -10.69 -2.50 0.65
N ILE A 326 -10.82 -2.94 -0.61
CA ILE A 326 -9.70 -3.38 -1.44
C ILE A 326 -9.95 -2.90 -2.88
N GLN A 327 -8.88 -2.46 -3.55
CA GLN A 327 -8.91 -2.12 -4.97
C GLN A 327 -7.74 -2.79 -5.69
N ILE A 328 -7.96 -3.28 -6.92
CA ILE A 328 -6.86 -3.78 -7.76
C ILE A 328 -5.96 -2.62 -8.21
N SER A 329 -4.65 -2.77 -8.06
CA SER A 329 -3.67 -1.77 -8.49
C SER A 329 -3.62 -1.64 -10.02
N ALA A 330 -3.30 -0.44 -10.50
CA ALA A 330 -3.40 -0.09 -11.92
C ALA A 330 -2.60 -1.01 -12.88
N PRO A 331 -1.39 -1.49 -12.54
CA PRO A 331 -0.64 -2.41 -13.42
C PRO A 331 -1.40 -3.72 -13.70
N PHE A 332 -2.05 -4.29 -12.69
CA PHE A 332 -2.76 -5.57 -12.78
C PHE A 332 -4.18 -5.41 -13.33
N LEU A 333 -4.85 -4.30 -13.01
CA LEU A 333 -6.21 -4.04 -13.46
C LEU A 333 -6.34 -4.04 -14.99
N LYS A 334 -5.32 -3.53 -15.69
CA LYS A 334 -5.28 -3.51 -17.17
C LYS A 334 -5.41 -4.91 -17.76
N ASP A 335 -4.72 -5.91 -17.20
CA ASP A 335 -4.81 -7.29 -17.65
C ASP A 335 -6.19 -7.88 -17.38
N ILE A 336 -6.76 -7.66 -16.19
CA ILE A 336 -8.11 -8.12 -15.85
C ILE A 336 -9.15 -7.57 -16.85
N ILE A 337 -9.12 -6.26 -17.12
CA ILE A 337 -10.04 -5.61 -18.07
C ILE A 337 -9.83 -6.15 -19.48
N SER A 338 -8.58 -6.32 -19.90
CA SER A 338 -8.23 -6.88 -21.21
C SER A 338 -8.81 -8.30 -21.37
N ARG A 339 -8.61 -9.16 -20.36
CA ARG A 339 -9.12 -10.55 -20.40
C ARG A 339 -10.64 -10.61 -20.34
N PHE A 340 -11.29 -9.77 -19.54
CA PHE A 340 -12.74 -9.65 -19.48
C PHE A 340 -13.33 -9.21 -20.83
N SER A 341 -12.79 -8.13 -21.42
CA SER A 341 -13.21 -7.61 -22.72
C SER A 341 -12.99 -8.65 -23.82
N SER A 342 -11.80 -9.28 -23.83
CA SER A 342 -11.46 -10.33 -24.79
C SER A 342 -12.40 -11.53 -24.70
N TYR A 343 -12.82 -11.93 -23.49
CA TYR A 343 -13.76 -13.03 -23.29
C TYR A 343 -15.14 -12.72 -23.87
N TYR A 344 -15.66 -11.51 -23.64
CA TYR A 344 -16.99 -11.09 -24.11
C TYR A 344 -17.04 -10.69 -25.59
N ALA A 345 -15.91 -10.32 -26.19
CA ALA A 345 -15.83 -9.99 -27.61
C ALA A 345 -15.82 -11.23 -28.55
N ARG A 346 -15.69 -12.45 -27.99
CA ARG A 346 -15.58 -13.67 -28.78
C ARG A 346 -16.83 -13.90 -29.62
N GLN A 347 -16.63 -14.03 -30.93
CA GLN A 347 -17.63 -14.55 -31.83
C GLN A 347 -17.51 -16.07 -31.84
N GLY A 348 -18.59 -16.78 -31.53
CA GLY A 348 -18.62 -18.23 -31.64
C GLY A 348 -18.58 -18.66 -33.11
N GLN A 349 -17.87 -19.75 -33.39
CA GLN A 349 -18.02 -20.48 -34.65
C GLN A 349 -18.66 -21.83 -34.32
N PRO A 350 -19.66 -22.31 -35.10
CA PRO A 350 -20.17 -23.66 -34.95
C PRO A 350 -19.04 -24.68 -35.14
N ASP A 351 -19.01 -25.69 -34.27
CA ASP A 351 -18.10 -26.82 -34.46
C ASP A 351 -18.53 -27.58 -35.72
N ILE A 352 -17.55 -27.87 -36.57
CA ILE A 352 -17.77 -28.69 -37.75
C ILE A 352 -17.73 -30.15 -37.31
N ASP A 353 -18.75 -30.91 -37.67
CA ASP A 353 -18.78 -32.35 -37.43
C ASP A 353 -17.73 -33.05 -38.31
N ILE A 354 -16.55 -33.27 -37.74
CA ILE A 354 -15.43 -33.90 -38.43
C ILE A 354 -15.71 -35.38 -38.77
N GLU A 355 -16.67 -36.03 -38.10
CA GLU A 355 -17.08 -37.40 -38.43
C GLU A 355 -17.82 -37.43 -39.79
N THR A 356 -18.48 -36.33 -40.18
CA THR A 356 -19.12 -36.19 -41.50
C THR A 356 -18.14 -35.91 -42.64
N ILE A 357 -16.88 -35.60 -42.33
CA ILE A 357 -15.86 -35.17 -43.32
C ILE A 357 -15.03 -36.35 -43.86
N GLY A 358 -15.22 -37.57 -43.33
CA GLY A 358 -14.58 -38.77 -43.86
C GLY A 358 -13.05 -38.72 -43.78
N ILE A 359 -12.53 -38.47 -42.58
CA ILE A 359 -11.10 -38.68 -42.26
C ILE A 359 -10.88 -40.12 -41.84
#